data_AF-A0A257W2H1-F1
#
_entry.id   AF-A0A257W2H1-F1
#
_cell.length_a   1.000
_cell.length_b   1.000
_cell.length_c   1.000
_cell.angle_alpha   90.00
_cell.angle_beta   90.00
_cell.angle_gamma   90.00
#
_symmetry.space_group_name_H-M   'P 1'
#
loop_
_entity.id
_entity.type
_entity.pdbx_description
1 polymer ?
#
loop_
_entity_poly.entity_id
_entity_poly.type
_entity_poly.pdbx_seq_one_letter_code
_entity_poly.pdbx_strand_id
1 'polypeptide(L)'
;MLLSAKGPAPVDESKRALETLQGQQFARKERIGDACGQMLTSVLRLLSELAPVTVPMADDATVQTLKSSLQEAVTIGDDGRARLTLTLPDANALSTLAEAMARLLGTLR
;
A
#
# COMPACT_ATOMS: atom_id res chain seq x y z
N MET A 1 -29.52 -54.94 -11.04
CA MET A 1 -29.00 -53.84 -11.85
C MET A 1 -29.40 -52.53 -11.19
N LEU A 2 -28.45 -51.75 -10.67
CA LEU A 2 -28.71 -50.44 -10.06
C LEU A 2 -28.07 -49.36 -10.94
N LEU A 3 -28.92 -48.58 -11.62
CA LEU A 3 -28.56 -47.31 -12.23
C LEU A 3 -28.31 -46.28 -11.13
N SER A 4 -27.11 -45.68 -11.10
CA SER A 4 -26.90 -44.28 -10.71
C SER A 4 -25.47 -43.87 -11.06
N ALA A 5 -25.27 -43.41 -12.30
CA ALA A 5 -24.09 -42.66 -12.69
C ALA A 5 -24.17 -41.27 -12.03
N LYS A 6 -23.45 -41.09 -10.93
CA LYS A 6 -23.17 -39.77 -10.34
C LYS A 6 -22.37 -38.97 -11.38
N GLY A 7 -23.03 -38.10 -12.13
CA GLY A 7 -22.37 -37.15 -13.02
C GLY A 7 -21.36 -36.29 -12.22
N PRO A 8 -20.20 -35.94 -12.81
CA PRO A 8 -19.18 -35.18 -12.11
C PRO A 8 -19.75 -33.82 -11.69
N ALA A 9 -19.56 -33.45 -10.42
CA ALA A 9 -20.04 -32.20 -9.85
C ALA A 9 -19.33 -30.97 -10.49
N PRO A 10 -19.99 -29.79 -10.55
CA PRO A 10 -19.49 -28.57 -11.23
C PRO A 10 -18.39 -27.81 -10.46
N VAL A 11 -17.49 -28.52 -9.79
CA VAL A 11 -16.57 -27.96 -8.78
C VAL A 11 -15.37 -27.21 -9.38
N ASP A 12 -15.11 -27.37 -10.68
CA ASP A 12 -13.90 -26.81 -11.34
C ASP A 12 -14.10 -25.33 -11.75
N GLU A 13 -15.25 -24.98 -12.32
CA GLU A 13 -15.52 -23.61 -12.80
C GLU A 13 -15.65 -22.60 -11.65
N SER A 14 -16.25 -23.00 -10.53
CA SER A 14 -16.39 -22.13 -9.36
C SER A 14 -15.05 -21.82 -8.70
N LYS A 15 -14.12 -22.79 -8.66
CA LYS A 15 -12.76 -22.58 -8.12
C LYS A 15 -11.96 -21.64 -9.01
N ARG A 16 -11.96 -21.85 -10.33
CA ARG A 16 -11.27 -20.96 -11.28
C ARG A 16 -11.79 -19.52 -11.23
N ALA A 17 -13.11 -19.35 -11.09
CA ALA A 17 -13.71 -18.02 -10.95
C ALA A 17 -13.24 -17.31 -9.67
N LEU A 18 -13.18 -18.02 -8.54
CA LEU A 18 -12.67 -17.48 -7.27
C LEU A 18 -11.19 -17.11 -7.35
N GLU A 19 -10.36 -17.97 -7.93
CA GLU A 19 -8.92 -17.70 -8.13
C GLU A 19 -8.70 -16.47 -9.01
N THR A 20 -9.47 -16.34 -10.09
CA THR A 20 -9.42 -15.19 -10.99
C THR A 20 -9.79 -13.90 -10.26
N LEU A 21 -10.87 -13.91 -9.47
CA LEU A 21 -11.30 -12.74 -8.70
C LEU A 21 -10.26 -12.35 -7.63
N GLN A 22 -9.66 -13.33 -6.96
CA GLN A 22 -8.60 -13.08 -5.99
C GLN A 22 -7.37 -12.45 -6.64
N GLY A 23 -6.93 -12.97 -7.80
CA GLY A 23 -5.83 -12.41 -8.57
C GLY A 23 -6.10 -10.97 -9.02
N GLN A 24 -7.31 -10.68 -9.50
CA GLN A 24 -7.70 -9.32 -9.88
C GLN A 24 -7.73 -8.34 -8.69
N GLN A 25 -8.23 -8.79 -7.54
CA GLN A 25 -8.22 -7.97 -6.32
C GLN A 25 -6.80 -7.69 -5.84
N PHE A 26 -5.91 -8.68 -5.89
CA PHE A 26 -4.51 -8.52 -5.54
C PHE A 26 -3.82 -7.50 -6.47
N ALA A 27 -3.94 -7.68 -7.79
CA ALA A 27 -3.38 -6.76 -8.78
C ALA A 27 -3.95 -5.34 -8.67
N ARG A 28 -5.21 -5.17 -8.23
CA ARG A 28 -5.78 -3.85 -7.96
C ARG A 28 -5.16 -3.23 -6.71
N LYS A 29 -5.03 -4.00 -5.63
CA LYS A 29 -4.42 -3.53 -4.37
C LYS A 29 -2.98 -3.10 -4.58
N GLU A 30 -2.20 -3.88 -5.33
CA GLU A 30 -0.81 -3.56 -5.65
C GLU A 30 -0.69 -2.25 -6.44
N ARG A 31 -1.48 -2.09 -7.51
CA ARG A 31 -1.50 -0.83 -8.29
C ARG A 31 -1.86 0.39 -7.46
N ILE A 32 -2.82 0.27 -6.54
CA ILE A 32 -3.18 1.36 -5.63
C ILE A 32 -2.03 1.65 -4.66
N GLY A 33 -1.40 0.61 -4.10
CA GLY A 33 -0.24 0.74 -3.22
C GLY A 33 0.93 1.48 -3.89
N ASP A 34 1.29 1.09 -5.11
CA ASP A 34 2.34 1.73 -5.90
C ASP A 34 2.05 3.23 -6.12
N ALA A 35 0.82 3.55 -6.56
CA ALA A 35 0.41 4.93 -6.80
C ALA A 35 0.42 5.77 -5.50
N CYS A 36 -0.06 5.21 -4.39
CA CYS A 36 -0.02 5.86 -3.08
C CYS A 36 1.42 6.11 -2.60
N GLY A 37 2.32 5.14 -2.80
CA GLY A 37 3.74 5.29 -2.45
C GLY A 37 4.40 6.41 -3.23
N GLN A 38 4.24 6.43 -4.55
CA GLN A 38 4.75 7.49 -5.42
C GLN A 38 4.20 8.87 -5.04
N MET A 39 2.89 8.94 -4.76
CA MET A 39 2.25 10.18 -4.33
C MET A 39 2.81 10.67 -2.99
N LEU A 40 2.92 9.79 -1.99
CA LEU A 40 3.46 10.15 -0.68
C LEU A 40 4.90 10.68 -0.79
N THR A 41 5.76 10.01 -1.56
CA THR A 41 7.14 10.46 -1.79
C THR A 41 7.18 11.83 -2.48
N SER A 42 6.33 12.04 -3.49
CA SER A 42 6.27 13.31 -4.23
C SER A 42 5.81 14.46 -3.33
N VAL A 43 4.77 14.23 -2.51
CA VAL A 43 4.23 15.22 -1.58
C VAL A 43 5.24 15.55 -0.49
N LEU A 44 5.92 14.55 0.11
CA LEU A 44 6.96 14.78 1.09
C LEU A 44 8.12 15.61 0.52
N ARG A 45 8.54 15.32 -0.71
CA ARG A 45 9.56 16.11 -1.41
C ARG A 45 9.11 17.57 -1.59
N LEU A 46 7.90 17.80 -2.06
CA LEU A 46 7.36 19.15 -2.22
C LEU A 46 7.29 19.89 -0.87
N LEU A 47 6.84 19.21 0.19
CA LEU A 47 6.83 19.79 1.54
C LEU A 47 8.24 20.15 2.01
N SER A 48 9.26 19.35 1.68
CA SER A 48 10.66 19.72 1.96
C SER A 48 11.14 20.92 1.15
N GLU A 49 10.68 21.10 -0.09
CA GLU A 49 11.00 22.27 -0.92
C GLU A 49 10.27 23.55 -0.43
N LEU A 50 9.05 23.41 0.11
CA LEU A 50 8.25 24.52 0.65
C LEU A 50 8.55 24.84 2.12
N ALA A 51 9.21 23.93 2.84
CA ALA A 51 9.53 24.13 4.24
C ALA A 51 10.40 25.39 4.41
N PRO A 52 10.02 26.32 5.30
CA PRO A 52 10.83 27.52 5.52
C PRO A 52 12.19 27.12 6.07
N VAL A 53 13.24 27.79 5.60
CA VAL A 53 14.66 27.55 5.99
C VAL A 53 14.87 27.67 7.51
N THR A 54 13.94 28.30 8.22
CA THR A 54 13.95 28.47 9.68
C THR A 54 13.52 27.23 10.46
N VAL A 55 12.99 26.18 9.82
CA VAL A 55 12.77 24.90 10.53
C VAL A 55 14.14 24.30 10.83
N PRO A 56 14.54 24.17 12.11
CA PRO A 56 15.82 23.57 12.44
C PRO A 56 15.85 22.15 11.89
N MET A 57 16.85 21.87 11.06
CA MET A 57 17.07 20.52 10.56
C MET A 57 17.32 19.61 11.77
N ALA A 58 16.69 18.43 11.78
CA ALA A 58 16.99 17.42 12.79
C ALA A 58 18.50 17.10 12.75
N ASP A 59 19.09 16.79 13.90
CA ASP A 59 20.49 16.38 13.92
C ASP A 59 20.70 15.08 13.11
N ASP A 60 21.91 14.91 12.59
CA ASP A 60 22.24 13.74 11.76
C ASP A 60 22.01 12.42 12.49
N ALA A 61 22.21 12.39 13.81
CA ALA A 61 22.00 11.18 14.61
C ALA A 61 20.53 10.75 14.59
N THR A 62 19.61 11.69 14.74
CA THR A 62 18.15 11.49 14.71
C THR A 62 17.72 11.00 13.33
N VAL A 63 18.25 11.61 12.26
CA VAL A 63 17.97 11.18 10.89
C VAL A 63 18.44 9.75 10.65
N GLN A 64 19.65 9.39 11.12
CA GLN A 64 20.17 8.03 10.96
C GLN A 64 19.38 7.01 11.76
N THR A 65 19.01 7.31 13.01
CA THR A 65 18.18 6.41 13.82
C THR A 65 16.85 6.14 13.15
N LEU A 66 16.17 7.19 12.67
CA LEU A 66 14.89 7.05 11.97
C LEU A 66 15.04 6.22 10.69
N LYS A 67 16.10 6.47 9.91
CA LYS A 67 16.40 5.71 8.69
C LYS A 67 16.61 4.23 8.98
N SER A 68 17.38 3.88 10.02
CA SER A 68 17.59 2.49 10.42
C SER A 68 16.29 1.82 10.83
N SER A 69 15.46 2.45 11.67
CA SER A 69 14.17 1.89 12.07
C SER A 69 13.22 1.68 10.90
N LEU A 70 13.22 2.60 9.93
CA LEU A 70 12.42 2.43 8.71
C LEU A 70 12.97 1.32 7.81
N GLN A 71 14.29 1.16 7.71
CA GLN A 71 14.90 0.07 6.95
C GLN A 71 14.56 -1.30 7.52
N GLU A 72 14.49 -1.44 8.85
CA GLU A 72 14.05 -2.67 9.51
C GLU A 72 12.59 -3.03 9.18
N ALA A 73 11.74 -2.02 8.93
CA ALA A 73 10.35 -2.20 8.55
C ALA A 73 10.12 -2.38 7.04
N VAL A 74 11.14 -2.15 6.22
CA VAL A 74 11.08 -2.31 4.76
C VAL A 74 11.41 -3.75 4.38
N THR A 75 10.55 -4.35 3.56
CA THR A 75 10.82 -5.63 2.92
C THR A 75 11.10 -5.42 1.44
N ILE A 76 11.94 -6.28 0.85
CA ILE A 76 12.11 -6.34 -0.60
C ILE A 76 11.16 -7.42 -1.11
N GLY A 77 10.21 -7.05 -1.97
CA GLY A 77 9.30 -7.99 -2.60
C GLY A 77 10.00 -8.87 -3.64
N ASP A 78 9.31 -9.92 -4.09
CA ASP A 78 9.81 -10.83 -5.14
C ASP A 78 10.07 -10.13 -6.48
N ASP A 79 9.47 -8.96 -6.67
CA ASP A 79 9.66 -8.04 -7.79
C ASP A 79 10.91 -7.14 -7.64
N GLY A 80 11.67 -7.30 -6.55
CA GLY A 80 12.83 -6.47 -6.21
C GLY A 80 12.48 -5.08 -5.70
N ARG A 81 11.20 -4.78 -5.44
CA ARG A 81 10.76 -3.46 -4.97
C ARG A 81 10.72 -3.39 -3.45
N ALA A 82 11.13 -2.25 -2.92
CA ALA A 82 10.97 -1.95 -1.50
C ALA A 82 9.48 -1.76 -1.16
N ARG A 83 9.00 -2.46 -0.15
CA ARG A 83 7.64 -2.38 0.38
C ARG A 83 7.71 -2.02 1.86
N LEU A 84 6.94 -1.00 2.25
CA LEU A 84 6.70 -0.64 3.63
C LEU A 84 5.24 -0.92 3.95
N THR A 85 4.97 -1.80 4.90
CA THR A 85 3.61 -2.12 5.33
C THR A 85 3.27 -1.34 6.59
N LEU A 86 2.21 -0.54 6.54
CA LEU A 86 1.71 0.21 7.68
C LEU A 86 0.48 -0.48 8.25
N THR A 87 0.55 -0.85 9.53
CA THR A 87 -0.62 -1.35 10.28
C THR A 87 -1.37 -0.16 10.85
N LEU A 88 -2.64 -0.03 10.48
CA LEU A 88 -3.49 1.04 11.00
C LEU A 88 -3.96 0.69 12.43
N PRO A 89 -3.96 1.66 13.35
CA PRO A 89 -4.32 1.43 14.76
C PRO A 89 -5.83 1.20 14.94
N ASP A 90 -6.67 1.78 14.09
CA ASP A 90 -8.11 1.68 14.13
C ASP A 90 -8.76 1.86 12.74
N ALA A 91 -10.07 1.66 12.66
CA ALA A 91 -10.83 1.74 11.42
C ALA A 91 -10.93 3.17 10.85
N ASN A 92 -10.80 4.20 11.68
CA ASN A 92 -10.89 5.60 11.26
C ASN A 92 -9.56 6.12 10.68
N ALA A 93 -8.44 5.50 11.05
CA ALA A 93 -7.11 5.90 10.59
C ALA A 93 -6.99 5.91 9.06
N LEU A 94 -7.68 4.99 8.34
CA LEU A 94 -7.71 5.00 6.88
C LEU A 94 -8.41 6.24 6.33
N SER A 95 -9.56 6.61 6.91
CA SER A 95 -10.31 7.80 6.50
C SER A 95 -9.49 9.07 6.75
N THR A 96 -8.86 9.19 7.92
CA THR A 96 -7.98 10.31 8.25
C THR A 96 -6.81 10.43 7.28
N LEU A 97 -6.18 9.30 6.92
CA LEU A 97 -5.09 9.27 5.94
C LEU A 97 -5.58 9.72 4.55
N ALA A 98 -6.74 9.21 4.10
CA ALA A 98 -7.32 9.60 2.83
C ALA A 98 -7.72 11.09 2.79
N GLU A 99 -8.30 11.63 3.87
CA GLU A 99 -8.63 13.05 3.99
C GLU A 99 -7.38 13.93 3.96
N ALA A 100 -6.33 13.55 4.69
CA ALA A 100 -5.05 14.27 4.66
C ALA A 100 -4.46 14.29 3.25
N MET A 101 -4.45 13.14 2.57
CA MET A 101 -4.00 13.04 1.17
C MET A 101 -4.86 13.90 0.23
N ALA A 102 -6.18 13.88 0.39
CA ALA A 102 -7.10 14.68 -0.43
C ALA A 102 -6.92 16.19 -0.22
N ARG A 103 -6.68 16.64 1.02
CA ARG A 103 -6.36 18.05 1.30
C ARG A 103 -5.08 18.49 0.61
N LEU A 104 -4.04 17.66 0.66
CA LEU A 104 -2.77 17.94 -0.02
C LEU A 104 -2.96 18.03 -1.55
N LEU A 105 -3.76 17.14 -2.12
CA LEU A 105 -4.15 17.22 -3.53
C LEU A 105 -5.02 18.44 -3.85
N GLY A 106 -5.89 18.87 -2.93
CA GLY A 106 -6.73 20.05 -3.08
C GLY A 106 -5.95 21.37 -3.02
N THR A 107 -4.85 21.42 -2.27
CA THR A 107 -3.92 22.55 -2.23
C THR A 107 -3.04 22.66 -3.48
N LEU A 108 -3.04 21.65 -4.35
CA LEU A 108 -2.27 21.55 -5.59
C LEU A 108 -3.00 22.16 -6.82
N ARG A 109 -4.02 23.00 -6.59
CA ARG A 109 -4.86 23.60 -7.65
C ARG A 109 -4.53 25.06 -7.92
#